data_AF-B0C476-F1
#
_entry.id   AF-B0C476-F1
#
_cell.length_a   1.000
_cell.length_b   1.000
_cell.length_c   1.000
_cell.angle_alpha   90.00
_cell.angle_beta   90.00
_cell.angle_gamma   90.00
#
_symmetry.space_group_name_H-M   'P 1'
#
loop_
_entity.id
_entity.type
_entity.pdbx_description
1 polymer ?
#
loop_
_entity_poly.entity_id
_entity_poly.type
_entity_poly.pdbx_seq_one_letter_code
_entity_poly.pdbx_strand_id
1 'polypeptide(L)'
;MSPTLIKLAGWLPAVIIPAATIIQLATIFKDRSTQGVSWLTWFLFGVANIGLYIYTEKYSALQSIVGLLGSAALDFLIAGLALASFGVSEDSTQST
;
A
#
# COMPACT_ATOMS: atom_id res chain seq x y z
N MET A 1 -8.19 -13.32 26.40
CA MET A 1 -8.46 -13.60 24.97
C MET A 1 -7.81 -14.93 24.59
N SER A 2 -8.46 -15.75 23.75
CA SER A 2 -7.89 -17.04 23.32
C SER A 2 -6.58 -16.82 22.54
N PRO A 3 -5.47 -17.50 22.88
CA PRO A 3 -4.18 -17.39 22.17
C PRO A 3 -4.30 -17.66 20.66
N THR A 4 -5.24 -18.52 20.26
CA THR A 4 -5.55 -18.83 18.87
C THR A 4 -6.12 -17.62 18.12
N LEU A 5 -6.97 -16.83 18.79
CA LEU A 5 -7.58 -15.63 18.20
C LEU A 5 -6.53 -14.55 17.92
N ILE A 6 -5.58 -14.35 18.83
CA ILE A 6 -4.48 -13.37 18.66
C ILE A 6 -3.57 -13.77 17.50
N LYS A 7 -3.26 -15.06 17.35
CA LYS A 7 -2.47 -15.57 16.23
C LYS A 7 -3.18 -15.33 14.90
N LEU A 8 -4.47 -15.68 14.80
CA LEU A 8 -5.27 -15.44 13.59
C LEU A 8 -5.41 -13.95 13.26
N ALA A 9 -5.68 -13.11 14.26
CA ALA A 9 -5.80 -11.66 14.08
C ALA A 9 -4.49 -11.02 13.59
N GLY A 10 -3.33 -11.57 13.98
CA GLY A 10 -2.02 -11.11 13.48
C GLY A 10 -1.78 -11.42 12.01
N TRP A 11 -2.43 -12.44 11.44
CA TRP A 11 -2.34 -12.78 10.02
C TRP A 11 -3.26 -11.91 9.15
N LEU A 12 -4.36 -11.39 9.72
CA LEU A 12 -5.30 -10.54 8.99
C LEU A 12 -4.63 -9.35 8.29
N PRO A 13 -3.89 -8.45 8.99
CA PRO A 13 -3.25 -7.31 8.34
C PRO A 13 -2.15 -7.76 7.38
N ALA A 14 -1.43 -8.84 7.72
CA ALA A 14 -0.34 -9.36 6.90
C ALA A 14 -0.80 -9.96 5.55
N VAL A 15 -2.10 -10.24 5.38
CA VAL A 15 -2.66 -10.75 4.13
C VAL A 15 -3.53 -9.70 3.44
N ILE A 16 -4.41 -9.04 4.19
CA ILE A 16 -5.38 -8.10 3.62
C ILE A 16 -4.68 -6.87 3.06
N ILE A 17 -3.70 -6.31 3.78
CA ILE A 17 -3.01 -5.09 3.33
C ILE A 17 -2.26 -5.38 2.02
N PRO A 18 -1.34 -6.37 1.93
CA PRO A 18 -0.67 -6.66 0.66
C PRO A 18 -1.64 -6.98 -0.47
N ALA A 19 -2.71 -7.74 -0.21
CA ALA A 19 -3.68 -8.09 -1.24
C ALA A 19 -4.38 -6.84 -1.81
N ALA A 20 -4.81 -5.92 -0.95
CA ALA A 20 -5.42 -4.65 -1.37
C ALA A 20 -4.44 -3.79 -2.17
N THR A 21 -3.18 -3.69 -1.72
CA THR A 21 -2.15 -2.92 -2.43
C THR A 21 -1.83 -3.51 -3.81
N ILE A 22 -1.74 -4.84 -3.91
CA ILE A 22 -1.54 -5.55 -5.18
C ILE A 22 -2.71 -5.30 -6.13
N ILE A 23 -3.96 -5.38 -5.64
CA ILE A 23 -5.16 -5.12 -6.46
C ILE A 23 -5.16 -3.68 -6.99
N GLN A 24 -4.82 -2.70 -6.14
CA GLN A 24 -4.72 -1.31 -6.58
C GLN A 24 -3.65 -1.16 -7.67
N LEU A 25 -2.47 -1.72 -7.45
CA LEU A 25 -1.36 -1.62 -8.38
C LEU A 25 -1.69 -2.29 -9.72
N ALA A 26 -2.29 -3.48 -9.68
CA ALA A 26 -2.77 -4.17 -10.88
C ALA A 26 -3.82 -3.35 -11.65
N THR A 27 -4.70 -2.63 -10.94
CA THR A 27 -5.70 -1.74 -11.54
C THR A 27 -5.02 -0.56 -12.24
N ILE A 28 -4.05 0.09 -11.61
CA ILE A 28 -3.27 1.19 -12.22
C ILE A 28 -2.56 0.72 -13.50
N PHE A 29 -1.96 -0.47 -13.49
CA PHE A 29 -1.28 -1.00 -14.67
C PHE A 29 -2.25 -1.43 -15.77
N LYS A 30 -3.38 -2.04 -15.41
CA LYS A 30 -4.42 -2.48 -16.36
C LYS A 30 -5.08 -1.29 -17.05
N ASP A 31 -5.46 -0.29 -16.26
CA ASP A 31 -6.18 0.89 -16.76
C ASP A 31 -5.22 1.97 -17.27
N ARG A 32 -3.90 1.76 -17.10
CA ARG A 32 -2.83 2.69 -17.47
C ARG A 32 -3.10 4.11 -16.99
N SER A 33 -3.68 4.25 -15.80
CA SER A 33 -4.09 5.55 -15.25
C SER A 33 -4.07 5.52 -13.74
N THR A 34 -3.61 6.63 -13.14
CA THR A 34 -3.70 6.90 -11.71
C THR A 34 -4.83 7.88 -11.36
N GLN A 35 -5.77 8.09 -12.28
CA GLN A 35 -6.91 8.97 -12.05
C GLN A 35 -7.73 8.50 -10.84
N GLY A 36 -7.97 9.40 -9.88
CA GLY A 36 -8.69 9.09 -8.64
C GLY A 36 -7.83 8.44 -7.54
N VAL A 37 -6.54 8.18 -7.80
CA VAL A 37 -5.61 7.63 -6.81
C VAL A 37 -4.90 8.79 -6.07
N SER A 38 -5.17 8.92 -4.77
CA SER A 38 -4.54 9.95 -3.93
C SER A 38 -3.10 9.57 -3.55
N TRP A 39 -2.11 10.25 -4.13
CA TRP A 39 -0.69 10.00 -3.81
C TRP A 39 -0.41 10.17 -2.30
N LEU A 40 -1.03 11.16 -1.64
CA LEU A 40 -0.81 11.46 -0.23
C LEU A 40 -1.34 10.34 0.66
N THR A 41 -2.50 9.77 0.31
CA THR A 41 -3.08 8.64 1.05
C THR A 41 -2.15 7.43 1.02
N TRP A 42 -1.65 7.07 -0.16
CA TRP A 42 -0.73 5.94 -0.32
C TRP A 42 0.63 6.20 0.34
N PHE A 43 1.13 7.44 0.27
CA PHE A 43 2.34 7.82 1.01
C PHE A 43 2.19 7.64 2.52
N LEU A 44 1.06 8.11 3.09
CA LEU A 44 0.78 7.96 4.52
C LEU A 44 0.60 6.49 4.94
N PHE A 45 0.01 5.65 4.08
CA PHE A 45 -0.05 4.21 4.34
C PHE A 45 1.33 3.56 4.35
N GLY A 46 2.22 3.95 3.45
CA GLY A 46 3.61 3.49 3.47
C GLY A 46 4.32 3.84 4.79
N VAL A 47 4.17 5.07 5.25
CA VAL A 47 4.69 5.52 6.56
C VAL A 47 4.07 4.74 7.71
N ALA A 48 2.75 4.52 7.69
CA ALA A 48 2.04 3.74 8.70
C ALA A 48 2.53 2.29 8.77
N ASN A 49 2.77 1.64 7.62
CA ASN A 49 3.28 0.28 7.56
C ASN A 49 4.72 0.17 8.12
N ILE A 50 5.58 1.16 7.88
CA ILE A 50 6.90 1.24 8.54
C ILE A 50 6.74 1.42 10.06
N GLY A 51 5.86 2.33 10.50
CA GLY A 51 5.58 2.55 11.92
C GLY A 51 5.06 1.27 12.60
N LEU A 52 4.19 0.52 11.92
CA LEU A 52 3.65 -0.74 12.42
C LEU A 52 4.73 -1.83 12.48
N TYR A 53 5.64 -1.87 11.51
CA TYR A 53 6.78 -2.80 11.55
C TYR A 53 7.65 -2.58 12.79
N ILE A 54 7.95 -1.32 13.11
CA ILE A 54 8.67 -0.93 14.34
C ILE A 54 7.85 -1.29 15.58
N TYR A 55 6.57 -0.92 15.61
CA TYR A 55 5.69 -1.16 16.76
C TYR A 55 5.52 -2.64 17.11
N THR A 56 5.49 -3.53 16.11
CA THR A 56 5.28 -4.96 16.37
C THR A 56 6.50 -5.67 16.94
N GLU A 57 7.70 -5.06 16.84
CA GLU A 57 8.99 -5.61 17.26
C GLU A 57 9.31 -7.01 16.68
N LYS A 58 8.58 -7.44 15.66
CA LYS A 58 8.70 -8.76 15.01
C LYS A 58 9.60 -8.69 13.78
N TYR A 59 10.79 -8.14 13.95
CA TYR A 59 11.70 -7.81 12.84
C TYR A 59 12.14 -9.01 12.00
N SER A 60 12.29 -10.19 12.62
CA SER A 60 12.70 -11.43 11.96
C SER A 60 11.54 -12.26 11.41
N ALA A 61 10.30 -11.86 11.67
CA ALA A 61 9.14 -12.63 11.23
C ALA A 61 8.85 -12.30 9.75
N LEU A 62 8.83 -13.34 8.91
CA LEU A 62 8.54 -13.19 7.48
C LEU A 62 7.21 -12.45 7.22
N GLN A 63 6.19 -12.73 8.02
CA GLN A 63 4.90 -12.05 7.97
C GLN A 63 4.99 -10.54 8.24
N SER A 64 5.94 -10.09 9.07
CA SER A 64 6.16 -8.67 9.38
C SER A 64 6.91 -8.00 8.25
N ILE A 65 7.96 -8.64 7.73
CA ILE A 65 8.74 -8.12 6.61
C ILE A 65 7.87 -8.01 5.36
N VAL A 66 7.23 -9.09 4.93
CA VAL A 66 6.42 -9.10 3.70
C VAL A 66 5.12 -8.32 3.89
N GLY A 67 4.45 -8.52 5.02
CA GLY A 67 3.14 -7.91 5.28
C GLY A 67 3.20 -6.41 5.58
N LEU A 68 4.31 -5.90 6.12
CA LEU A 68 4.44 -4.49 6.50
C LEU A 68 5.46 -3.77 5.63
N LEU A 69 6.73 -4.18 5.60
CA LEU A 69 7.74 -3.52 4.76
C LEU A 69 7.47 -3.71 3.26
N GLY A 70 7.04 -4.91 2.86
CA GLY A 70 6.63 -5.18 1.49
C GLY A 70 5.44 -4.30 1.08
N SER A 71 4.40 -4.23 1.93
CA SER A 71 3.27 -3.33 1.72
C SER A 71 3.70 -1.87 1.63
N ALA A 72 4.58 -1.41 2.53
CA ALA A 72 5.08 -0.04 2.50
C ALA A 72 5.79 0.31 1.19
N ALA A 73 6.60 -0.62 0.67
CA ALA A 73 7.26 -0.44 -0.62
C ALA A 73 6.26 -0.32 -1.78
N LEU A 74 5.21 -1.14 -1.77
CA LEU A 74 4.13 -1.08 -2.76
C LEU A 74 3.29 0.21 -2.64
N ASP A 75 3.01 0.65 -1.41
CA ASP A 75 2.29 1.89 -1.15
C ASP A 75 3.07 3.10 -1.69
N PHE A 76 4.39 3.16 -1.46
CA PHE A 76 5.23 4.20 -2.04
C PHE A 76 5.35 4.11 -3.56
N LEU A 77 5.33 2.90 -4.13
CA LEU A 77 5.27 2.74 -5.58
C LEU A 77 3.97 3.33 -6.15
N ILE A 78 2.82 3.05 -5.54
CA ILE A 78 1.53 3.62 -5.95
C ILE A 78 1.55 5.14 -5.80
N ALA A 79 2.06 5.65 -4.67
CA ALA A 79 2.19 7.09 -4.45
C ALA A 79 3.08 7.75 -5.51
N GLY A 80 4.21 7.13 -5.85
CA GLY A 80 5.12 7.60 -6.89
C GLY A 80 4.47 7.60 -8.28
N LEU A 81 3.74 6.54 -8.64
CA LEU A 81 2.99 6.49 -9.91
C LEU A 81 1.91 7.58 -9.97
N ALA A 82 1.18 7.79 -8.87
CA ALA A 82 0.14 8.82 -8.78
C ALA A 82 0.72 10.23 -8.81
N LEU A 83 1.87 10.47 -8.18
CA LEU A 83 2.57 11.75 -8.19
C LEU A 83 3.17 12.06 -9.57
N ALA A 84 3.64 11.05 -10.29
CA ALA A 84 4.12 11.17 -11.66
C ALA A 84 2.99 11.30 -12.71
N SER A 85 1.72 11.36 -12.27
CA SER A 85 0.56 11.44 -13.15
C SER A 85 0.54 10.36 -14.24
N PHE A 86 0.94 9.13 -13.90
CA PHE A 86 1.06 8.04 -14.85
C PHE A 86 -0.26 7.81 -15.60
N GLY A 87 -0.25 8.06 -16.91
CA GLY A 87 -1.42 7.86 -17.77
C GLY A 87 -2.39 9.04 -17.86
N VAL A 88 -2.11 10.16 -17.20
CA VAL A 88 -2.88 11.39 -17.39
C VAL A 88 -2.33 12.11 -18.63
N SER A 89 -3.05 12.05 -19.74
CA SER A 89 -2.78 12.93 -20.88
C SER A 89 -3.02 14.39 -20.48
N GLU A 90 -2.06 15.27 -20.77
CA GLU A 90 -2.03 16.73 -20.47
C GLU A 90 -3.22 17.55 -21.02
N ASP A 91 -4.19 16.91 -21.68
CA ASP A 91 -5.26 17.58 -22.43
C ASP A 91 -6.37 18.20 -21.53
N SER A 92 -6.33 17.96 -20.22
CA SER A 92 -7.34 18.46 -19.26
C SER A 92 -6.94 19.75 -18.51
N THR A 93 -5.77 20.32 -18.80
CA THR A 93 -5.26 21.52 -18.09
C THR A 93 -5.53 22.86 -18.80
N GLN A 94 -6.18 22.87 -19.97
CA GLN A 94 -6.38 24.10 -20.76
C GLN A 94 -7.80 24.68 -20.79
N SER A 95 -8.75 24.15 -20.03
CA SER A 95 -10.13 24.67 -20.02
C SER A 95 -10.60 25.07 -18.62
N THR A 96 -9.97 26.11 -18.07
CA THR A 96 -10.56 26.99 -17.04
C THR A 96 -10.05 28.40 -17.23
#